data_AF-A0A917AC36-F1
#
_entry.id   AF-A0A917AC36-F1
#
_cell.length_a   1.000
_cell.length_b   1.000
_cell.length_c   1.000
_cell.angle_alpha   90.00
_cell.angle_beta   90.00
_cell.angle_gamma   90.00
#
_symmetry.space_group_name_H-M   'P 1'
#
loop_
_entity.id
_entity.type
_entity.pdbx_description
1 polymer ?
#
loop_
_entity_poly.entity_id
_entity_poly.type
_entity_poly.pdbx_seq_one_letter_code
_entity_poly.pdbx_strand_id
1 'polypeptide(L)'
;MSLPALLLRYAGFAVIAVIVNLGVQRGVLGLSFGLIPALVAGTAAGLVVKYLLDKAFIFEDRSTGIAAHGRRFTLYSLMGLATTAIFWGAECAAWLIWHTDMAREAGAIAGLAVGYVVKYRLDRRFVFDRAVAA
;
A
#
# COMPACT_ATOMS: atom_id res chain seq x y z
N MET A 1 -2.53 -5.61 21.90
CA MET A 1 -1.52 -6.51 21.30
C MET A 1 -0.12 -5.98 21.63
N SER A 2 0.87 -6.84 21.90
CA SER A 2 2.25 -6.38 22.14
C SER A 2 2.95 -5.95 20.83
N LEU A 3 3.94 -5.05 20.92
CA LEU A 3 4.68 -4.57 19.75
C LEU A 3 5.29 -5.71 18.90
N PRO A 4 5.92 -6.75 19.47
CA PRO A 4 6.47 -7.85 18.69
C PRO A 4 5.40 -8.67 17.97
N ALA A 5 4.25 -8.91 18.62
CA ALA A 5 3.14 -9.65 18.02
C ALA A 5 2.50 -8.87 16.87
N LEU A 6 2.42 -7.54 16.98
CA LEU A 6 1.97 -6.65 15.91
C LEU A 6 2.89 -6.76 14.70
N LEU A 7 4.20 -6.61 14.90
CA LEU A 7 5.19 -6.68 13.83
C LEU A 7 5.16 -8.03 13.11
N LEU A 8 5.06 -9.14 13.87
CA LEU A 8 5.00 -10.48 13.31
C LEU A 8 3.75 -10.70 12.44
N ARG A 9 2.57 -10.30 12.92
CA ARG A 9 1.33 -10.40 12.15
C ARG A 9 1.38 -9.54 10.90
N TYR A 10 1.85 -8.30 11.04
CA TYR A 10 1.92 -7.36 9.93
C TYR A 10 2.86 -7.83 8.83
N ALA A 11 4.03 -8.37 9.21
CA ALA A 11 4.97 -8.99 8.27
C ALA A 11 4.37 -10.23 7.62
N GLY A 12 3.74 -11.12 8.40
CA GLY A 12 3.08 -12.32 7.88
C GLY A 12 1.99 -12.00 6.86
N PHE A 13 1.14 -11.01 7.13
CA PHE A 13 0.09 -10.58 6.20
C PHE A 13 0.66 -9.93 4.93
N ALA A 14 1.77 -9.21 5.04
CA ALA A 14 2.47 -8.70 3.86
C ALA A 14 3.00 -9.85 2.98
N VAL A 15 3.60 -10.88 3.58
CA VAL A 15 4.07 -12.07 2.83
C VAL A 15 2.91 -12.78 2.13
N ILE A 16 1.78 -12.99 2.82
CA ILE A 16 0.59 -13.59 2.22
C ILE A 16 0.09 -12.77 1.02
N ALA A 17 0.02 -11.44 1.18
CA ALA A 17 -0.41 -10.55 0.10
C ALA A 17 0.53 -10.59 -1.11
N VAL A 18 1.84 -10.69 -0.91
CA VAL A 18 2.84 -10.86 -1.98
C VAL A 18 2.65 -12.19 -2.70
N ILE A 19 2.44 -13.29 -1.97
CA ILE A 19 2.19 -14.61 -2.56
C ILE A 19 0.93 -14.58 -3.42
N VAL A 20 -0.17 -14.01 -2.92
CA VAL A 20 -1.42 -13.87 -3.68
C VAL A 20 -1.21 -13.02 -4.93
N ASN A 21 -0.52 -11.89 -4.80
CA ASN A 21 -0.21 -11.01 -5.92
C ASN A 21 0.52 -11.77 -7.03
N LEU A 22 1.64 -12.43 -6.69
CA LEU A 22 2.45 -13.18 -7.66
C LEU A 22 1.70 -14.39 -8.24
N GLY A 23 0.90 -15.08 -7.44
CA GLY A 23 0.06 -16.20 -7.90
C GLY A 23 -0.96 -15.76 -8.94
N VAL A 24 -1.64 -14.64 -8.71
CA VAL A 24 -2.60 -14.07 -9.67
C VAL A 24 -1.88 -13.55 -10.92
N GLN A 25 -0.74 -12.87 -10.78
CA GLN A 25 0.07 -12.47 -11.94
C GLN A 25 0.42 -13.68 -12.82
N ARG A 26 0.89 -14.77 -12.20
CA ARG A 26 1.26 -15.99 -12.91
C ARG A 26 0.06 -16.65 -13.60
N GLY A 27 -1.11 -16.67 -12.95
CA GLY A 27 -2.35 -17.17 -13.54
C GLY A 27 -2.77 -16.34 -14.76
N VAL A 28 -2.77 -15.01 -14.65
CA VAL A 28 -3.16 -14.12 -15.76
C VAL A 28 -2.18 -14.20 -16.93
N LEU A 29 -0.87 -14.31 -16.65
CA LEU A 29 0.15 -14.54 -17.67
C LEU A 29 -0.02 -15.90 -18.36
N GLY A 30 -0.39 -16.94 -17.60
CA GLY A 30 -0.67 -18.28 -18.14
C GLY A 30 -1.89 -18.33 -19.08
N LEU A 31 -2.79 -17.34 -18.99
CA LEU A 31 -3.94 -17.15 -19.89
C LEU A 31 -3.62 -16.22 -21.07
N SER A 32 -2.37 -15.84 -21.28
CA SER A 32 -1.90 -14.99 -22.39
C SER A 32 -2.51 -13.58 -22.44
N PHE A 33 -3.05 -13.06 -21.33
CA PHE A 33 -3.60 -11.69 -21.26
C PHE A 33 -2.52 -10.58 -21.25
N GLY A 34 -1.23 -10.95 -21.21
CA GLY A 34 -0.11 -10.01 -21.22
C GLY A 34 0.23 -9.41 -19.85
N LEU A 35 1.32 -8.62 -19.82
CA LEU A 35 1.92 -8.15 -18.57
C LEU A 35 1.03 -7.12 -17.83
N ILE A 36 0.42 -6.18 -18.55
CA ILE A 36 -0.36 -5.10 -17.93
C ILE A 36 -1.58 -5.66 -17.15
N PRO A 37 -2.43 -6.53 -17.73
CA PRO A 37 -3.54 -7.13 -16.98
C PRO A 37 -3.06 -7.99 -15.80
N ALA A 38 -1.92 -8.68 -15.95
CA ALA A 38 -1.34 -9.46 -14.86
C ALA A 38 -0.94 -8.57 -13.67
N LEU A 39 -0.21 -7.47 -13.92
CA LEU A 39 0.20 -6.52 -12.88
C LEU A 39 -1.01 -5.90 -12.17
N VAL A 40 -2.03 -5.49 -12.93
CA VAL A 40 -3.26 -4.89 -12.37
C VAL A 40 -4.00 -5.91 -11.51
N ALA A 41 -4.27 -7.11 -12.04
CA ALA A 41 -5.02 -8.15 -11.33
C ALA A 41 -4.28 -8.64 -10.08
N GLY A 42 -2.97 -8.88 -10.18
CA GLY A 42 -2.14 -9.28 -9.05
C GLY A 42 -2.10 -8.22 -7.95
N THR A 43 -1.94 -6.96 -8.33
CA THR A 43 -1.94 -5.84 -7.37
C THR A 43 -3.29 -5.69 -6.68
N ALA A 44 -4.40 -5.74 -7.43
CA ALA A 44 -5.73 -5.68 -6.85
C ALA A 44 -5.98 -6.83 -5.86
N ALA A 45 -5.67 -8.07 -6.25
CA ALA A 45 -5.85 -9.24 -5.39
C ALA A 45 -5.01 -9.17 -4.12
N GLY A 46 -3.71 -8.84 -4.25
CA GLY A 46 -2.82 -8.71 -3.09
C GLY A 46 -3.27 -7.63 -2.11
N LEU A 47 -3.69 -6.46 -2.62
CA LEU A 47 -4.19 -5.37 -1.78
C LEU A 47 -5.49 -5.75 -1.06
N VAL A 48 -6.44 -6.38 -1.75
CA VAL A 48 -7.69 -6.85 -1.14
C VAL A 48 -7.42 -7.84 -0.02
N VAL A 49 -6.57 -8.84 -0.24
CA VAL A 49 -6.22 -9.83 0.78
C VAL A 49 -5.53 -9.16 1.97
N LYS A 50 -4.56 -8.27 1.73
CA LYS A 50 -3.88 -7.55 2.80
C LYS A 50 -4.86 -6.76 3.67
N TYR A 51 -5.78 -6.04 3.04
CA TYR A 51 -6.77 -5.27 3.76
C TYR A 51 -7.70 -6.12 4.63
N LEU A 52 -8.19 -7.24 4.10
CA LEU A 52 -9.05 -8.15 4.86
C LEU A 52 -8.31 -8.72 6.10
N LEU A 53 -7.04 -9.08 5.93
CA LEU A 53 -6.21 -9.60 7.03
C LEU A 53 -5.91 -8.52 8.07
N ASP A 54 -5.44 -7.35 7.65
CA ASP A 54 -5.10 -6.26 8.55
C ASP A 54 -6.35 -5.81 9.32
N LYS A 55 -7.49 -5.66 8.65
CA LYS A 55 -8.77 -5.33 9.29
C LYS A 55 -9.16 -6.33 10.38
N ALA A 56 -9.18 -7.62 10.04
CA ALA A 56 -9.69 -8.66 10.94
C ALA A 56 -8.75 -8.91 12.13
N PHE A 57 -7.43 -8.84 11.93
CA PHE A 57 -6.46 -9.36 12.89
C PHE A 57 -5.50 -8.32 13.48
N ILE A 58 -5.37 -7.12 12.88
CA ILE A 58 -4.58 -6.01 13.42
C ILE A 58 -5.49 -5.00 14.10
N PHE A 59 -6.57 -4.59 13.42
CA PHE A 59 -7.44 -3.50 13.89
C PHE A 59 -8.67 -3.98 14.65
N GLU A 60 -8.92 -5.29 14.69
CA GLU A 60 -10.09 -5.92 15.35
C GLU A 60 -11.42 -5.25 14.97
N ASP A 61 -11.49 -4.69 13.76
CA ASP A 61 -12.65 -3.93 13.29
C ASP A 61 -13.74 -4.91 12.83
N ARG A 62 -14.69 -5.18 13.74
CA ARG A 62 -15.86 -6.05 13.53
C ARG A 62 -17.00 -5.38 12.77
N SER A 63 -16.84 -4.15 12.30
CA SER A 63 -17.92 -3.51 11.54
C SER A 63 -18.28 -4.35 10.31
N THR A 64 -19.58 -4.52 10.08
CA THR A 64 -20.17 -5.26 8.95
C THR A 64 -20.79 -4.26 7.98
N GLY A 65 -20.38 -4.30 6.70
CA GLY A 65 -20.89 -3.39 5.67
C GLY A 65 -19.91 -3.11 4.53
N ILE A 66 -20.19 -3.65 3.34
CA ILE A 66 -19.31 -3.56 2.15
C ILE A 66 -18.99 -2.11 1.78
N ALA A 67 -19.94 -1.18 1.95
CA ALA A 67 -19.77 0.24 1.58
C ALA A 67 -18.81 1.02 2.49
N ALA A 68 -18.90 0.83 3.81
CA ALA A 68 -18.00 1.48 4.77
C ALA A 68 -16.56 0.92 4.66
N HIS A 69 -16.45 -0.39 4.37
CA HIS A 69 -15.18 -1.08 4.14
C HIS A 69 -14.52 -0.68 2.84
N GLY A 70 -15.28 -0.63 1.75
CA GLY A 70 -14.80 -0.10 0.48
C GLY A 70 -14.24 1.31 0.62
N ARG A 71 -14.96 2.22 1.29
CA ARG A 71 -14.49 3.61 1.47
C ARG A 71 -13.18 3.73 2.25
N ARG A 72 -13.02 3.01 3.37
CA ARG A 72 -11.78 3.04 4.16
C ARG A 72 -10.61 2.38 3.43
N PHE A 73 -10.86 1.25 2.76
CA PHE A 73 -9.85 0.59 1.94
C PHE A 73 -9.40 1.47 0.77
N THR A 74 -10.35 2.08 0.04
CA THR A 74 -10.05 3.01 -1.04
C THR A 74 -9.23 4.18 -0.53
N LEU A 75 -9.61 4.79 0.60
CA LEU A 75 -8.82 5.88 1.19
C LEU A 75 -7.41 5.42 1.54
N TYR A 76 -7.26 4.28 2.22
CA TYR A 76 -5.95 3.71 2.57
C TYR A 76 -5.07 3.41 1.35
N SER A 77 -5.64 2.77 0.31
CA SER A 77 -4.94 2.52 -0.95
C SER A 77 -4.58 3.81 -1.68
N LEU A 78 -5.44 4.82 -1.64
CA LEU A 78 -5.18 6.14 -2.23
C LEU A 78 -4.03 6.85 -1.51
N MET A 79 -3.94 6.72 -0.18
CA MET A 79 -2.82 7.29 0.58
C MET A 79 -1.50 6.57 0.22
N GLY A 80 -1.57 5.24 0.06
CA GLY A 80 -0.46 4.45 -0.49
C GLY A 80 0.02 4.99 -1.83
N LEU A 81 -0.88 5.11 -2.81
CA LEU A 81 -0.57 5.66 -4.13
C LEU A 81 0.00 7.07 -4.08
N ALA A 82 -0.59 7.96 -3.28
CA ALA A 82 -0.10 9.32 -3.10
C ALA A 82 1.35 9.34 -2.60
N THR A 83 1.68 8.47 -1.64
CA THR A 83 3.02 8.43 -1.04
C THR A 83 4.05 7.79 -1.97
N THR A 84 3.64 6.82 -2.78
CA THR A 84 4.46 6.28 -3.88
C THR A 84 4.73 7.34 -4.94
N ALA A 85 3.73 8.16 -5.30
CA ALA A 85 3.91 9.26 -6.25
C ALA A 85 4.87 10.34 -5.72
N ILE A 86 4.85 10.63 -4.42
CA ILE A 86 5.83 11.55 -3.79
C ILE A 86 7.24 10.99 -3.88
N PHE A 87 7.41 9.70 -3.55
CA PHE A 87 8.69 9.02 -3.66
C PHE A 87 9.23 9.04 -5.10
N TRP A 88 8.44 8.57 -6.07
CA TRP A 88 8.84 8.56 -7.48
C TRP A 88 9.06 9.97 -8.03
N GLY A 89 8.22 10.94 -7.66
CA GLY A 89 8.38 12.32 -8.10
C GLY A 89 9.71 12.92 -7.66
N ALA A 90 10.12 12.69 -6.41
CA ALA A 90 11.41 13.15 -5.89
C ALA A 90 12.60 12.44 -6.57
N GLU A 91 12.51 11.12 -6.77
CA GLU A 91 13.52 10.33 -7.49
C GLU A 91 13.66 10.79 -8.95
N CYS A 92 12.54 10.93 -9.68
CA CYS A 92 12.52 11.38 -11.07
C CYS A 92 13.01 12.82 -11.21
N ALA A 93 12.60 13.74 -10.33
CA ALA A 93 13.08 15.12 -10.37
C ALA A 93 14.60 15.19 -10.16
N ALA A 94 15.12 14.43 -9.21
CA ALA A 94 16.56 14.39 -8.96
C ALA A 94 17.33 13.79 -10.15
N TRP A 95 16.80 12.74 -10.78
CA TRP A 95 17.37 12.20 -12.00
C TRP A 95 17.34 13.20 -13.17
N LEU A 96 16.23 13.93 -13.37
CA LEU A 96 16.06 14.87 -14.48
C LEU A 96 16.92 16.14 -14.34
N ILE A 97 17.28 16.54 -13.12
CA ILE A 97 18.10 17.73 -12.88
C ILE A 97 19.60 17.39 -12.95
N TRP A 98 20.01 16.28 -12.34
CA TRP A 98 21.44 15.98 -12.15
C TRP A 98 21.96 14.82 -13.00
N HIS A 99 21.10 13.97 -13.56
CA HIS A 99 21.49 12.84 -14.42
C HIS A 99 22.56 11.91 -13.82
N THR A 100 22.57 11.73 -12.49
CA THR A 100 23.48 10.79 -11.80
C THR A 100 22.69 9.84 -10.92
N ASP A 101 23.20 8.61 -10.78
CA ASP A 101 22.60 7.60 -9.90
C ASP A 101 22.59 8.05 -8.43
N MET A 102 23.66 8.71 -7.98
CA MET A 102 23.75 9.25 -6.61
C MET A 102 22.65 10.29 -6.34
N ALA A 103 22.36 11.19 -7.28
CA ALA A 103 21.28 12.16 -7.13
C ALA A 103 19.90 11.49 -7.14
N ARG A 104 19.69 10.51 -8.03
CA ARG A 104 18.46 9.70 -8.08
C ARG A 104 18.21 9.01 -6.73
N GLU A 105 19.23 8.34 -6.19
CA GLU A 105 19.16 7.67 -4.89
C GLU A 105 18.91 8.64 -3.73
N ALA A 106 19.56 9.81 -3.72
CA ALA A 106 19.30 10.85 -2.74
C ALA A 106 17.86 11.38 -2.81
N GLY A 107 17.34 11.58 -4.03
CA GLY A 107 15.95 11.96 -4.28
C GLY A 107 14.96 10.89 -3.82
N ALA A 108 15.27 9.62 -4.06
CA ALA A 108 14.50 8.47 -3.57
C ALA A 108 14.42 8.43 -2.04
N ILE A 109 15.56 8.58 -1.34
CA ILE A 109 15.62 8.58 0.13
C ILE A 109 14.82 9.76 0.70
N ALA A 110 15.00 10.96 0.14
CA ALA A 110 14.25 12.15 0.55
C ALA A 110 12.74 11.97 0.31
N GLY A 111 12.37 11.46 -0.86
CA GLY A 111 10.99 11.17 -1.24
C GLY A 111 10.32 10.14 -0.32
N LEU A 112 11.04 9.08 0.07
CA LEU A 112 10.56 8.10 1.04
C LEU A 112 10.37 8.72 2.43
N ALA A 113 11.33 9.51 2.91
CA ALA A 113 11.24 10.18 4.21
C ALA A 113 10.01 11.10 4.28
N VAL A 114 9.81 11.94 3.27
CA VAL A 114 8.63 12.81 3.14
C VAL A 114 7.36 11.96 2.99
N GLY A 115 7.39 10.93 2.14
CA GLY A 115 6.29 10.02 1.89
C GLY A 115 5.77 9.38 3.16
N TYR A 116 6.64 8.89 4.05
CA TYR A 116 6.22 8.32 5.34
C TYR A 116 5.57 9.35 6.27
N VAL A 117 6.10 10.58 6.35
CA VAL A 117 5.51 11.65 7.16
C VAL A 117 4.12 12.03 6.62
N VAL A 118 4.00 12.18 5.31
CA VAL A 118 2.73 12.49 4.64
C VAL A 118 1.74 11.34 4.85
N LYS A 119 2.18 10.09 4.64
CA LYS A 119 1.35 8.89 4.86
C LYS A 119 0.75 8.86 6.25
N TYR A 120 1.58 9.05 7.27
CA TYR A 120 1.12 9.05 8.66
C TYR A 120 0.05 10.13 8.91
N ARG A 121 0.27 11.35 8.43
CA ARG A 121 -0.71 12.45 8.59
C ARG A 121 -2.02 12.16 7.87
N LEU A 122 -1.92 11.60 6.67
CA LEU A 122 -3.05 11.24 5.83
C LEU A 122 -3.87 10.09 6.43
N ASP A 123 -3.22 9.00 6.81
CA ASP A 123 -3.88 7.86 7.44
C ASP A 123 -4.55 8.28 8.76
N ARG A 124 -3.88 9.08 9.59
CA ARG A 124 -4.44 9.60 10.84
C ARG A 124 -5.69 10.46 10.61
N ARG A 125 -5.67 11.34 9.61
CA ARG A 125 -6.76 12.31 9.36
C ARG A 125 -7.93 11.72 8.59
N PHE A 126 -7.68 10.84 7.62
CA PHE A 126 -8.71 10.39 6.68
C PHE A 126 -9.14 8.94 6.89
N VAL A 127 -8.28 8.11 7.49
CA VAL A 127 -8.58 6.68 7.70
C VAL A 127 -9.00 6.41 9.14
N PHE A 128 -8.36 7.05 10.12
CA PHE A 128 -8.48 6.69 11.54
C PHE A 128 -9.04 7.78 12.46
N ASP A 129 -9.48 8.92 11.94
CA ASP A 129 -10.03 9.98 12.79
C ASP A 129 -11.41 9.58 13.36
N ARG A 130 -11.56 9.68 14.69
CA ARG A 130 -12.72 9.16 15.45
C ARG A 130 -14.02 9.95 15.18
N ALA A 131 -13.93 11.15 14.64
CA ALA A 131 -15.10 12.02 14.40
C ALA A 131 -16.01 11.59 13.24
N VAL A 132 -15.57 10.65 12.38
CA VAL A 132 -16.36 10.13 11.24
C VAL A 132 -17.01 8.76 11.58
N ALA A 133 -16.78 8.24 12.80
CA ALA A 133 -17.31 6.96 13.26
C ALA A 133 -18.51 7.09 14.23
N ALA A 134 -19.06 8.30 14.40
CA ALA A 134 -20.32 8.59 15.06
C ALA A 134 -21.32 9.12 14.03
#